data_AF-A0A8J4RCC6-F1
#
_entry.id   AF-A0A8J4RCC6-F1
#
_cell.length_a   1.000
_cell.length_b   1.000
_cell.length_c   1.000
_cell.angle_alpha   90.00
_cell.angle_beta   90.00
_cell.angle_gamma   90.00
#
_symmetry.space_group_name_H-M   'P 1'
#
loop_
_entity.id
_entity.type
_entity.pdbx_description
1 polymer ?
#
loop_
_entity_poly.entity_id
_entity_poly.type
_entity_poly.pdbx_seq_one_letter_code
_entity_poly.pdbx_strand_id
1 'polypeptide(L)'
;MAHKVKDIRARLDEVAADRFKFHLSPRSDDRNVVRGREMSYSFVQASDVIGRGQDKDKIVEYLMDPSDGQSISVVPVVGIGGLGKTALAKLNDNVLKCLQKSKSLRTILSVVEGVGPSTKSFVDSCVSKFRYLRVLDLSDSSFEVLPSSIGTMKHLRLLDLSSNCRIHKLPNSICKLQNLEVLDLSGCEKLEELPKDIRYLIKLRIFFVTTKQKFLSGCPNSLRILALSNCGNLESLVETMQVCTSLRVLGIDNCGGLISLLPILKFLTTLETLVIENCEKLDLIEMEDNQDDFPTSLRALGFTGLPQLVAMPDWIKRSAISLQILVIDSCPNLTAFPEWLIHNVIMLMIILIVEISFIDPNLEDNNVTISNGAIVETRNFRLSNL
;
A
#
# COMPACT_ATOMS: atom_id res chain seq x y z
N MET A 1 25.23 -51.71 -4.47
CA MET A 1 25.69 -50.56 -3.64
C MET A 1 27.17 -50.64 -3.27
N ALA A 2 27.70 -51.80 -2.89
CA ALA A 2 29.11 -51.97 -2.48
C ALA A 2 30.15 -51.46 -3.51
N HIS A 3 29.96 -51.71 -4.81
CA HIS A 3 30.87 -51.22 -5.85
C HIS A 3 30.93 -49.69 -5.95
N LYS A 4 29.79 -49.01 -5.85
CA LYS A 4 29.73 -47.54 -5.86
C LYS A 4 30.42 -46.94 -4.63
N VAL A 5 30.28 -47.58 -3.47
CA VAL A 5 30.97 -47.17 -2.24
C VAL A 5 32.49 -47.37 -2.39
N LYS A 6 32.92 -48.44 -3.06
CA LYS A 6 34.34 -48.71 -3.33
C LYS A 6 34.96 -47.66 -4.26
N ASP A 7 34.26 -47.25 -5.31
CA ASP A 7 34.70 -46.17 -6.22
C ASP A 7 34.77 -44.82 -5.51
N ILE A 8 33.78 -44.49 -4.67
CA ILE A 8 33.79 -43.26 -3.89
C ILE A 8 34.97 -43.25 -2.92
N ARG A 9 35.29 -44.40 -2.31
CA ARG A 9 36.43 -44.53 -1.39
C ARG A 9 37.76 -44.32 -2.12
N ALA A 10 37.93 -44.94 -3.29
CA ALA A 10 39.13 -44.76 -4.11
C ALA A 10 39.35 -43.28 -4.50
N ARG A 11 38.28 -42.56 -4.85
CA ARG A 11 38.35 -41.12 -5.16
C ARG A 11 38.67 -40.27 -3.95
N LEU A 12 38.18 -40.63 -2.76
CA LEU A 12 38.50 -39.93 -1.52
C LEU A 12 39.97 -40.13 -1.12
N ASP A 13 40.50 -41.33 -1.34
CA ASP A 13 41.91 -41.65 -1.08
C ASP A 13 42.85 -40.86 -2.03
N GLU A 14 42.45 -40.68 -3.29
CA GLU A 14 43.19 -39.87 -4.27
C GLU A 14 43.22 -38.38 -3.86
N VAL A 15 42.09 -37.83 -3.42
CA VAL A 15 42.00 -36.46 -2.89
C VAL A 15 42.81 -36.30 -1.59
N ALA A 16 42.86 -37.33 -0.75
CA ALA A 16 43.67 -37.32 0.47
C ALA A 16 45.18 -37.34 0.18
N ALA A 17 45.62 -37.98 -0.91
CA ALA A 17 47.02 -38.00 -1.34
C ALA A 17 47.49 -36.62 -1.85
N ASP A 18 46.60 -35.87 -2.49
CA ASP A 18 46.87 -34.50 -2.96
C ASP A 18 47.09 -33.48 -1.83
N ARG A 19 46.79 -33.86 -0.59
CA ARG A 19 47.03 -33.03 0.62
C ARG A 19 48.46 -32.49 0.69
N PHE A 20 49.46 -33.31 0.35
CA PHE A 20 50.86 -32.92 0.37
C PHE A 20 51.20 -31.93 -0.74
N LYS A 21 50.55 -32.06 -1.90
CA LYS A 21 50.73 -31.17 -3.06
C LYS A 21 50.24 -29.75 -2.77
N PHE A 22 49.17 -29.63 -2.00
CA PHE A 22 48.57 -28.34 -1.63
C PHE A 22 48.97 -27.83 -0.23
N HIS A 23 49.97 -28.46 0.42
CA HIS A 23 50.48 -28.06 1.74
C HIS A 23 49.39 -27.97 2.83
N LEU A 24 48.37 -28.83 2.75
CA LEU A 24 47.23 -28.79 3.67
C LEU A 24 47.58 -29.48 5.00
N SER A 25 47.58 -28.73 6.09
CA SER A 25 47.78 -29.25 7.46
C SER A 25 46.45 -29.74 8.08
N PRO A 26 46.44 -30.89 8.77
CA PRO A 26 45.23 -31.42 9.38
C PRO A 26 44.94 -30.61 10.65
N ARG A 27 43.78 -29.97 10.72
CA ARG A 27 43.32 -29.33 11.96
C ARG A 27 42.75 -30.41 12.89
N SER A 28 43.25 -30.47 14.11
CA SER A 28 42.81 -31.41 15.17
C SER A 28 41.55 -30.97 15.91
N ASP A 29 40.93 -29.85 15.52
CA ASP A 29 39.75 -29.34 16.18
C ASP A 29 38.52 -30.11 15.71
N ASP A 30 38.04 -30.99 16.57
CA ASP A 30 36.75 -31.70 16.48
C ASP A 30 35.59 -30.70 16.70
N ARG A 31 35.51 -29.68 15.85
CA ARG A 31 34.31 -28.85 15.80
C ARG A 31 33.29 -29.62 14.98
N ASN A 32 32.40 -30.32 15.69
CA ASN A 32 31.08 -30.65 15.17
C ASN A 32 30.56 -29.45 14.37
N VAL A 33 30.60 -29.53 13.04
CA VAL A 33 30.01 -28.54 12.16
C VAL A 33 28.50 -28.78 12.24
N VAL A 34 27.90 -28.38 13.35
CA VAL A 34 26.49 -28.01 13.35
C VAL A 34 26.46 -26.70 12.57
N ARG A 35 26.44 -26.80 11.24
CA ARG A 35 25.87 -25.73 10.42
C ARG A 35 24.42 -25.64 10.91
N GLY A 36 24.16 -24.72 11.83
CA GLY A 36 22.80 -24.23 12.03
C GLY A 36 22.24 -23.95 10.65
N ARG A 37 21.06 -24.49 10.34
CA ARG A 37 20.39 -24.17 9.07
C ARG A 37 20.29 -22.65 9.02
N GLU A 38 21.07 -22.01 8.17
CA GLU A 38 20.83 -20.62 7.83
C GLU A 38 19.38 -20.54 7.36
N MET A 39 18.58 -19.75 8.08
CA MET A 39 17.20 -19.51 7.70
C MET A 39 17.21 -18.85 6.33
N SER A 40 16.30 -19.24 5.45
CA SER A 40 16.14 -18.61 4.15
C SER A 40 15.82 -17.13 4.33
N TYR A 41 16.79 -16.26 4.04
CA TYR A 41 16.66 -14.79 4.07
C TYR A 41 15.83 -14.29 2.87
N SER A 42 15.22 -13.11 2.99
CA SER A 42 14.32 -12.52 1.97
C SER A 42 15.00 -12.36 0.61
N PHE A 43 16.29 -12.07 0.61
CA PHE A 43 17.12 -11.90 -0.58
C PHE A 43 17.82 -13.21 -0.98
N VAL A 44 17.97 -13.51 -2.27
CA VAL A 44 18.84 -14.61 -2.74
C VAL A 44 19.72 -14.03 -3.83
N GLN A 45 21.04 -14.02 -3.62
CA GLN A 45 21.97 -13.51 -4.62
C GLN A 45 21.98 -14.48 -5.80
N ALA A 46 21.52 -14.03 -6.98
CA ALA A 46 21.31 -14.89 -8.14
C ALA A 46 22.60 -15.60 -8.62
N SER A 47 23.78 -15.03 -8.32
CA SER A 47 25.10 -15.63 -8.57
C SER A 47 25.35 -16.92 -7.80
N ASP A 48 24.66 -17.11 -6.67
CA ASP A 48 24.95 -18.18 -5.72
C ASP A 48 24.08 -19.42 -5.99
N VAL A 49 23.09 -19.29 -6.86
CA VAL A 49 22.21 -20.41 -7.23
C VAL A 49 22.70 -21.06 -8.52
N ILE A 50 23.41 -22.19 -8.35
CA ILE A 50 24.02 -22.93 -9.45
C ILE A 50 23.08 -24.05 -9.93
N GLY A 51 22.95 -24.23 -11.25
CA GLY A 51 22.37 -25.44 -11.85
C GLY A 51 20.83 -25.50 -11.95
N ARG A 52 20.10 -24.44 -11.55
CA ARG A 52 18.62 -24.41 -11.59
C ARG A 52 18.01 -23.64 -12.77
N GLY A 53 18.82 -23.36 -13.80
CA GLY A 53 18.37 -22.62 -15.00
C GLY A 53 17.25 -23.33 -15.76
N GLN A 54 17.35 -24.65 -15.95
CA GLN A 54 16.32 -25.42 -16.68
C GLN A 54 14.99 -25.49 -15.92
N ASP A 55 15.02 -25.66 -14.59
CA ASP A 55 13.82 -25.68 -13.76
C ASP A 55 13.11 -24.31 -13.81
N LYS A 56 13.90 -23.24 -13.82
CA LYS A 56 13.42 -21.87 -14.01
C LYS A 56 12.73 -21.69 -15.36
N ASP A 57 13.35 -22.15 -16.45
CA ASP A 57 12.79 -22.03 -17.79
C ASP A 57 11.47 -22.83 -17.97
N LYS A 58 11.34 -23.99 -17.31
CA LYS A 58 10.09 -24.77 -17.31
C LYS A 58 8.96 -24.12 -16.52
N ILE A 59 9.24 -23.55 -15.34
CA ILE A 59 8.23 -22.81 -14.56
C ILE A 59 7.69 -21.65 -15.39
N VAL A 60 8.59 -20.97 -16.09
CA VAL A 60 8.25 -19.90 -17.03
C VAL A 60 7.36 -20.39 -18.16
N GLU A 61 7.67 -21.53 -18.77
CA GLU A 61 6.85 -22.12 -19.84
C GLU A 61 5.44 -22.46 -19.37
N TYR A 62 5.29 -23.08 -18.18
CA TYR A 62 3.99 -23.40 -17.59
C TYR A 62 3.16 -22.15 -17.25
N LEU A 63 3.80 -21.06 -16.80
CA LEU A 63 3.11 -19.80 -16.56
C LEU A 63 2.70 -19.08 -17.85
N MET A 64 3.22 -19.50 -19.01
CA MET A 64 2.98 -18.88 -20.32
C MET A 64 1.99 -19.67 -21.19
N ASP A 65 1.54 -20.85 -20.75
CA ASP A 65 0.56 -21.65 -21.48
C ASP A 65 -0.81 -20.96 -21.45
N PRO A 66 -1.37 -20.55 -22.61
CA PRO A 66 -2.64 -19.84 -22.66
C PRO A 66 -3.81 -20.77 -22.37
N SER A 67 -4.08 -21.05 -21.09
CA SER A 67 -5.38 -21.57 -20.68
C SER A 67 -6.44 -20.46 -20.79
N ASP A 68 -7.58 -20.78 -21.40
CA ASP A 68 -8.70 -19.87 -21.69
C ASP A 68 -9.11 -19.00 -20.49
N GLY A 69 -8.56 -17.79 -20.41
CA GLY A 69 -9.13 -16.55 -19.86
C GLY A 69 -9.76 -16.50 -18.46
N GLN A 70 -9.90 -17.62 -17.74
CA GLN A 70 -10.70 -17.76 -16.52
C GLN A 70 -9.96 -18.49 -15.38
N SER A 71 -8.74 -18.95 -15.59
CA SER A 71 -7.99 -19.77 -14.62
C SER A 71 -6.72 -19.04 -14.16
N ILE A 72 -6.58 -18.87 -12.84
CA ILE A 72 -5.31 -18.47 -12.22
C ILE A 72 -4.33 -19.65 -12.35
N SER A 73 -3.18 -19.42 -12.99
CA SER A 73 -2.14 -20.45 -13.12
C SER A 73 -1.28 -20.52 -11.85
N VAL A 74 -1.42 -21.59 -11.08
CA VAL A 74 -0.61 -21.88 -9.90
C VAL A 74 0.44 -22.95 -10.24
N VAL A 75 1.72 -22.62 -10.09
CA VAL A 75 2.82 -23.59 -10.28
C VAL A 75 3.44 -23.93 -8.91
N PRO A 76 3.10 -25.08 -8.31
CA PRO A 76 3.65 -25.48 -7.02
C PRO A 76 5.12 -25.93 -7.16
N VAL A 77 6.02 -25.32 -6.39
CA VAL A 77 7.44 -25.74 -6.32
C VAL A 77 7.64 -26.69 -5.13
N VAL A 78 7.55 -27.99 -5.38
CA VAL A 78 7.62 -29.05 -4.34
C VAL A 78 8.96 -29.79 -4.31
N GLY A 79 9.30 -30.38 -3.16
CA GLY A 79 10.52 -31.20 -2.98
C GLY A 79 11.10 -31.16 -1.55
N ILE A 80 12.12 -31.97 -1.28
CA ILE A 80 12.76 -32.12 0.04
C ILE A 80 13.46 -30.81 0.50
N GLY A 81 13.52 -30.58 1.81
CA GLY A 81 14.22 -29.42 2.40
C GLY A 81 15.69 -29.34 1.98
N GLY A 82 16.20 -28.13 1.76
CA GLY A 82 17.60 -27.91 1.33
C GLY A 82 17.83 -27.94 -0.19
N LEU A 83 16.86 -28.34 -1.01
CA LEU A 83 16.97 -28.37 -2.49
C LEU A 83 16.92 -27.00 -3.18
N GLY A 84 16.93 -25.89 -2.44
CA GLY A 84 16.87 -24.55 -3.03
C GLY A 84 15.52 -24.20 -3.68
N LYS A 85 14.40 -24.78 -3.23
CA LYS A 85 13.04 -24.46 -3.74
C LYS A 85 12.70 -22.98 -3.59
N THR A 86 12.89 -22.46 -2.37
CA THR A 86 12.70 -21.05 -2.05
C THR A 86 13.66 -20.17 -2.84
N ALA A 87 14.89 -20.65 -3.09
CA ALA A 87 15.86 -19.95 -3.93
C ALA A 87 15.41 -19.88 -5.40
N LEU A 88 14.86 -20.97 -5.95
CA LEU A 88 14.30 -21.02 -7.29
C LEU A 88 13.08 -20.10 -7.46
N ALA A 89 12.18 -20.04 -6.47
CA ALA A 89 11.04 -19.14 -6.49
C ALA A 89 11.47 -17.65 -6.42
N LYS A 90 12.56 -17.36 -5.68
CA LYS A 90 13.10 -16.00 -5.51
C LYS A 90 14.00 -15.52 -6.66
N LEU A 91 14.54 -16.43 -7.47
CA LEU A 91 15.43 -16.17 -8.63
C LEU A 91 14.77 -15.44 -9.82
N ASN A 92 13.61 -14.83 -9.60
CA ASN A 92 12.64 -14.56 -10.64
C ASN A 92 12.72 -13.14 -11.23
N ASP A 93 13.93 -12.57 -11.32
CA ASP A 93 14.22 -11.41 -12.18
C ASP A 93 13.82 -11.64 -13.65
N ASN A 94 13.67 -12.91 -14.05
CA ASN A 94 13.15 -13.27 -15.38
C ASN A 94 11.62 -13.27 -15.47
N VAL A 95 10.81 -13.16 -14.41
CA VAL A 95 9.34 -12.99 -14.54
C VAL A 95 9.05 -11.84 -15.48
N LEU A 96 9.83 -10.75 -15.38
CA LEU A 96 9.80 -9.64 -16.31
C LEU A 96 10.05 -10.08 -17.75
N LYS A 97 11.07 -10.90 -18.03
CA LYS A 97 11.33 -11.48 -19.36
C LYS A 97 10.24 -12.44 -19.84
N CYS A 98 9.49 -13.03 -18.92
CA CYS A 98 8.43 -13.98 -19.23
C CYS A 98 7.12 -13.23 -19.53
N LEU A 99 6.75 -12.27 -18.68
CA LEU A 99 5.67 -11.31 -18.93
C LEU A 99 5.84 -10.64 -20.31
N GLN A 100 7.07 -10.39 -20.76
CA GLN A 100 7.35 -9.83 -22.10
C GLN A 100 6.77 -10.60 -23.30
N LYS A 101 6.35 -11.87 -23.15
CA LYS A 101 5.72 -12.65 -24.23
C LYS A 101 4.19 -12.52 -24.28
N SER A 102 3.55 -12.05 -23.20
CA SER A 102 2.09 -11.93 -23.12
C SER A 102 1.59 -10.57 -23.60
N LYS A 103 0.83 -10.54 -24.70
CA LYS A 103 0.19 -9.30 -25.23
C LYS A 103 -1.13 -8.97 -24.54
N SER A 104 -1.69 -9.90 -23.77
CA SER A 104 -3.01 -9.80 -23.14
C SER A 104 -2.93 -9.47 -21.64
N LEU A 105 -1.73 -9.27 -21.10
CA LEU A 105 -1.53 -8.99 -19.68
C LEU A 105 -2.29 -7.72 -19.27
N ARG A 106 -3.14 -7.86 -18.25
CA ARG A 106 -3.97 -6.77 -17.71
C ARG A 106 -3.53 -6.30 -16.33
N THR A 107 -2.78 -7.13 -15.61
CA THR A 107 -2.43 -6.90 -14.22
C THR A 107 -0.97 -7.24 -13.99
N ILE A 108 -0.24 -6.30 -13.40
CA ILE A 108 1.08 -6.51 -12.83
C ILE A 108 0.97 -6.09 -11.36
N LEU A 109 1.27 -7.02 -10.47
CA LEU A 109 1.35 -6.80 -9.02
C LEU A 109 2.78 -7.08 -8.57
N SER A 110 3.30 -6.25 -7.66
CA SER A 110 4.57 -6.51 -6.99
C SER A 110 4.30 -7.50 -5.86
N VAL A 111 5.01 -8.63 -5.84
CA VAL A 111 4.80 -9.71 -4.84
C VAL A 111 5.94 -9.74 -3.81
N VAL A 112 6.85 -8.77 -3.87
CA VAL A 112 8.04 -8.73 -3.01
C VAL A 112 8.19 -7.33 -2.42
N GLU A 113 7.88 -7.20 -1.12
CA GLU A 113 8.24 -6.05 -0.31
C GLU A 113 9.76 -5.81 -0.38
N GLY A 114 10.17 -4.57 -0.63
CA GLY A 114 11.55 -4.09 -0.64
C GLY A 114 12.27 -4.18 -1.99
N VAL A 115 11.63 -4.68 -3.05
CA VAL A 115 12.26 -4.88 -4.38
C VAL A 115 11.33 -4.41 -5.51
N GLY A 116 10.67 -3.26 -5.35
CA GLY A 116 9.89 -2.68 -6.43
C GLY A 116 10.76 -2.35 -7.66
N PRO A 117 10.20 -2.40 -8.89
CA PRO A 117 10.94 -2.14 -10.11
C PRO A 117 11.44 -0.69 -10.13
N SER A 118 12.75 -0.52 -9.99
CA SER A 118 13.37 0.79 -9.74
C SER A 118 13.81 1.55 -10.99
N THR A 119 13.67 0.97 -12.17
CA THR A 119 14.22 1.54 -13.40
C THR A 119 13.15 2.12 -14.29
N LYS A 120 13.41 3.32 -14.83
CA LYS A 120 12.65 3.90 -15.94
C LYS A 120 12.41 2.90 -17.09
N SER A 121 13.41 2.06 -17.37
CA SER A 121 13.33 1.02 -18.40
C SER A 121 12.22 -0.01 -18.16
N PHE A 122 11.82 -0.25 -16.91
CA PHE A 122 10.70 -1.13 -16.59
C PHE A 122 9.37 -0.52 -17.03
N VAL A 123 9.10 0.72 -16.65
CA VAL A 123 7.86 1.42 -17.07
C VAL A 123 7.80 1.54 -18.58
N ASP A 124 8.91 1.92 -19.23
CA ASP A 124 8.98 1.99 -20.70
C ASP A 124 8.74 0.61 -21.36
N SER A 125 9.23 -0.46 -20.74
CA SER A 125 8.94 -1.84 -21.19
C SER A 125 7.47 -2.20 -21.01
N CYS A 126 6.85 -1.80 -19.90
CA CYS A 126 5.43 -2.04 -19.66
C CYS A 126 4.55 -1.31 -20.66
N VAL A 127 4.84 -0.02 -20.87
CA VAL A 127 4.16 0.84 -21.84
C VAL A 127 4.23 0.27 -23.26
N SER A 128 5.43 -0.15 -23.69
CA SER A 128 5.63 -0.63 -25.07
C SER A 128 4.99 -2.00 -25.34
N LYS A 129 4.90 -2.87 -24.33
CA LYS A 129 4.48 -4.27 -24.49
C LYS A 129 3.04 -4.56 -24.04
N PHE A 130 2.55 -3.90 -22.99
CA PHE A 130 1.25 -4.18 -22.37
C PHE A 130 0.21 -3.09 -22.67
N ARG A 131 -0.26 -3.06 -23.92
CA ARG A 131 -1.18 -2.02 -24.40
C ARG A 131 -2.53 -1.97 -23.67
N TYR A 132 -2.95 -3.08 -23.06
CA TYR A 132 -4.23 -3.23 -22.37
C TYR A 132 -4.10 -3.35 -20.85
N LEU A 133 -2.94 -2.96 -20.30
CA LEU A 133 -2.73 -3.03 -18.86
C LEU A 133 -3.74 -2.13 -18.13
N ARG A 134 -4.36 -2.69 -17.10
CA ARG A 134 -5.38 -2.06 -16.26
C ARG A 134 -4.88 -1.83 -14.84
N VAL A 135 -4.07 -2.74 -14.32
CA VAL A 135 -3.52 -2.67 -12.96
C VAL A 135 -2.02 -2.71 -13.07
N LEU A 136 -1.36 -1.67 -12.57
CA LEU A 136 0.08 -1.56 -12.50
C LEU A 136 0.50 -1.19 -11.09
N ASP A 137 1.15 -2.14 -10.45
CA ASP A 137 1.78 -1.94 -9.16
C ASP A 137 3.27 -1.61 -9.33
N LEU A 138 3.62 -0.44 -8.83
CA LEU A 138 4.97 0.10 -8.72
C LEU A 138 5.27 0.50 -7.26
N SER A 139 4.54 -0.08 -6.30
CA SER A 139 4.76 0.13 -4.88
C SER A 139 6.20 -0.25 -4.49
N ASP A 140 6.69 0.38 -3.42
CA ASP A 140 8.00 0.15 -2.82
C ASP A 140 9.15 0.10 -3.84
N SER A 141 9.07 1.01 -4.81
CA SER A 141 10.09 1.19 -5.84
C SER A 141 11.00 2.36 -5.46
N SER A 142 12.17 2.44 -6.11
CA SER A 142 13.15 3.51 -5.85
C SER A 142 13.16 4.59 -6.93
N PHE A 143 11.99 4.91 -7.51
CA PHE A 143 11.86 6.00 -8.46
C PHE A 143 12.15 7.34 -7.79
N GLU A 144 13.01 8.15 -8.40
CA GLU A 144 13.13 9.57 -8.05
C GLU A 144 12.08 10.41 -8.80
N VAL A 145 11.88 10.09 -10.08
CA VAL A 145 10.89 10.69 -10.96
C VAL A 145 10.23 9.59 -11.78
N LEU A 146 8.90 9.52 -11.74
CA LEU A 146 8.16 8.58 -12.57
C LEU A 146 8.24 9.03 -14.05
N PRO A 147 8.55 8.12 -15.00
CA PRO A 147 8.75 8.51 -16.39
C PRO A 147 7.45 8.92 -17.08
N SER A 148 7.54 9.90 -17.98
CA SER A 148 6.38 10.49 -18.65
C SER A 148 5.63 9.52 -19.58
N SER A 149 6.24 8.40 -19.95
CA SER A 149 5.65 7.33 -20.75
C SER A 149 4.42 6.70 -20.07
N ILE A 150 4.31 6.77 -18.73
CA ILE A 150 3.14 6.27 -17.98
C ILE A 150 1.82 6.83 -18.52
N GLY A 151 1.79 8.10 -18.93
CA GLY A 151 0.59 8.77 -19.46
C GLY A 151 0.08 8.25 -20.80
N THR A 152 0.78 7.29 -21.41
CA THR A 152 0.34 6.63 -22.65
C THR A 152 -0.55 5.41 -22.39
N MET A 153 -0.62 4.92 -21.14
CA MET A 153 -1.36 3.71 -20.74
C MET A 153 -2.86 3.98 -20.58
N LYS A 154 -3.55 4.22 -21.69
CA LYS A 154 -4.96 4.68 -21.70
C LYS A 154 -5.98 3.73 -21.06
N HIS A 155 -5.64 2.46 -20.87
CA HIS A 155 -6.51 1.45 -20.26
C HIS A 155 -6.28 1.27 -18.75
N LEU A 156 -5.30 1.97 -18.18
CA LEU A 156 -4.95 1.87 -16.78
C LEU A 156 -6.11 2.36 -15.90
N ARG A 157 -6.44 1.56 -14.89
CA ARG A 157 -7.50 1.77 -13.89
C ARG A 157 -6.93 1.88 -12.49
N LEU A 158 -5.88 1.13 -12.17
CA LEU A 158 -5.18 1.18 -10.89
C LEU A 158 -3.70 1.42 -11.15
N LEU A 159 -3.16 2.45 -10.50
CA LEU A 159 -1.74 2.72 -10.43
C LEU A 159 -1.35 2.84 -8.96
N ASP A 160 -0.58 1.86 -8.49
CA ASP A 160 -0.01 1.86 -7.14
C ASP A 160 1.44 2.36 -7.22
N LEU A 161 1.72 3.45 -6.52
CA LEU A 161 3.05 4.03 -6.32
C LEU A 161 3.34 4.19 -4.82
N SER A 162 2.60 3.48 -3.97
CA SER A 162 2.76 3.55 -2.52
C SER A 162 4.19 3.21 -2.09
N SER A 163 4.61 3.71 -0.94
CA SER A 163 5.93 3.45 -0.34
C SER A 163 7.13 3.81 -1.22
N ASN A 164 6.97 4.67 -2.23
CA ASN A 164 8.08 5.19 -3.03
C ASN A 164 8.78 6.35 -2.30
N CYS A 165 9.58 6.04 -1.27
CA CYS A 165 10.21 7.03 -0.40
C CYS A 165 11.20 8.00 -1.10
N ARG A 166 11.58 7.72 -2.36
CA ARG A 166 12.48 8.56 -3.16
C ARG A 166 11.78 9.47 -4.16
N ILE A 167 10.50 9.24 -4.44
CA ILE A 167 9.81 10.00 -5.47
C ILE A 167 9.59 11.42 -4.99
N HIS A 168 10.13 12.39 -5.72
CA HIS A 168 9.97 13.81 -5.40
C HIS A 168 9.09 14.53 -6.42
N LYS A 169 8.87 13.92 -7.60
CA LYS A 169 8.05 14.51 -8.66
C LYS A 169 7.32 13.47 -9.50
N LEU A 170 6.05 13.74 -9.76
CA LEU A 170 5.24 13.01 -10.75
C LEU A 170 5.22 13.75 -12.10
N PRO A 171 5.18 13.03 -13.24
CA PRO A 171 5.07 13.64 -14.54
C PRO A 171 3.65 14.14 -14.80
N ASN A 172 3.49 15.34 -15.38
CA ASN A 172 2.17 15.87 -15.77
C ASN A 172 1.40 14.96 -16.76
N SER A 173 2.09 14.05 -17.46
CA SER A 173 1.43 13.09 -18.33
C SER A 173 0.54 12.08 -17.59
N ILE A 174 0.72 11.89 -16.28
CA ILE A 174 -0.17 11.03 -15.47
C ILE A 174 -1.63 11.52 -15.53
N CYS A 175 -1.85 12.83 -15.66
CA CYS A 175 -3.17 13.45 -15.81
C CYS A 175 -3.89 13.07 -17.12
N LYS A 176 -3.21 12.39 -18.06
CA LYS A 176 -3.82 11.87 -19.30
C LYS A 176 -4.52 10.53 -19.12
N LEU A 177 -4.37 9.89 -17.95
CA LEU A 177 -4.96 8.60 -17.62
C LEU A 177 -6.46 8.73 -17.28
N GLN A 178 -7.28 9.07 -18.26
CA GLN A 178 -8.72 9.33 -18.08
C GLN A 178 -9.55 8.12 -17.63
N ASN A 179 -8.98 6.90 -17.67
CA ASN A 179 -9.61 5.69 -17.16
C ASN A 179 -9.12 5.28 -15.77
N LEU A 180 -8.22 6.05 -15.16
CA LEU A 180 -7.69 5.76 -13.83
C LEU A 180 -8.81 5.95 -12.80
N GLU A 181 -9.04 4.90 -12.01
CA GLU A 181 -10.05 4.83 -10.96
C GLU A 181 -9.39 4.88 -9.57
N VAL A 182 -8.17 4.36 -9.46
CA VAL A 182 -7.38 4.28 -8.22
C VAL A 182 -5.97 4.79 -8.48
N LEU A 183 -5.54 5.74 -7.65
CA LEU A 183 -4.15 6.21 -7.59
C LEU A 183 -3.69 6.17 -6.14
N ASP A 184 -2.63 5.40 -5.88
CA ASP A 184 -2.03 5.32 -4.56
C ASP A 184 -0.64 5.99 -4.56
N LEU A 185 -0.48 7.04 -3.76
CA LEU A 185 0.77 7.76 -3.49
C LEU A 185 1.08 7.78 -1.98
N SER A 186 0.51 6.87 -1.20
CA SER A 186 0.79 6.76 0.24
C SER A 186 2.29 6.46 0.47
N GLY A 187 2.88 7.01 1.53
CA GLY A 187 4.30 6.77 1.84
C GLY A 187 5.30 7.41 0.85
N CYS A 188 4.83 8.26 -0.07
CA CYS A 188 5.68 9.06 -0.96
C CYS A 188 6.23 10.32 -0.25
N GLU A 189 6.98 10.12 0.83
CA GLU A 189 7.38 11.20 1.78
C GLU A 189 8.15 12.36 1.16
N LYS A 190 8.83 12.16 0.02
CA LYS A 190 9.62 13.19 -0.67
C LYS A 190 8.85 13.95 -1.73
N LEU A 191 7.60 13.59 -2.02
CA LEU A 191 6.82 14.19 -3.10
C LEU A 191 6.57 15.68 -2.82
N GLU A 192 7.18 16.55 -3.63
CA GLU A 192 7.13 18.00 -3.42
C GLU A 192 5.80 18.59 -3.87
N GLU A 193 5.35 18.21 -5.06
CA GLU A 193 4.14 18.71 -5.69
C GLU A 193 3.36 17.63 -6.45
N LEU A 194 2.04 17.66 -6.32
CA LEU A 194 1.15 16.93 -7.22
C LEU A 194 1.08 17.63 -8.59
N PRO A 195 0.82 16.85 -9.67
CA PRO A 195 0.60 17.40 -11.00
C PRO A 195 -0.55 18.42 -11.03
N LYS A 196 -0.32 19.59 -11.66
CA LYS A 196 -1.27 20.73 -11.69
C LYS A 196 -2.65 20.43 -12.30
N ASP A 197 -2.74 19.34 -13.04
CA ASP A 197 -3.88 18.97 -13.87
C ASP A 197 -4.53 17.65 -13.39
N ILE A 198 -4.32 17.27 -12.12
CA ILE A 198 -4.88 16.04 -11.54
C ILE A 198 -6.42 15.99 -11.60
N ARG A 199 -7.08 17.15 -11.62
CA ARG A 199 -8.54 17.30 -11.91
C ARG A 199 -9.01 16.65 -13.22
N TYR A 200 -8.13 16.41 -14.18
CA TYR A 200 -8.49 15.76 -15.45
C TYR A 200 -8.56 14.23 -15.37
N LEU A 201 -8.25 13.64 -14.21
CA LEU A 201 -8.51 12.23 -13.93
C LEU A 201 -10.00 12.02 -13.63
N ILE A 202 -10.84 12.22 -14.66
CA ILE A 202 -12.30 12.28 -14.55
C ILE A 202 -12.97 11.00 -14.03
N LYS A 203 -12.28 9.86 -14.02
CA LYS A 203 -12.79 8.59 -13.45
C LYS A 203 -12.19 8.24 -12.09
N LEU A 204 -11.29 9.06 -11.55
CA LEU A 204 -10.61 8.77 -10.28
C LEU A 204 -11.62 8.75 -9.14
N ARG A 205 -11.74 7.61 -8.48
CA ARG A 205 -12.66 7.39 -7.35
C ARG A 205 -11.92 7.33 -6.04
N ILE A 206 -10.70 6.79 -6.05
CA ILE A 206 -9.92 6.57 -4.85
C ILE A 206 -8.54 7.18 -5.03
N PHE A 207 -8.17 8.03 -4.08
CA PHE A 207 -6.89 8.72 -4.08
C PHE A 207 -6.27 8.70 -2.69
N PHE A 208 -5.13 8.03 -2.58
CA PHE A 208 -4.29 8.04 -1.39
C PHE A 208 -3.07 8.89 -1.67
N VAL A 209 -2.71 9.79 -0.75
CA VAL A 209 -1.59 10.69 -0.99
C VAL A 209 -0.84 11.08 0.27
N THR A 210 0.49 11.01 0.15
CA THR A 210 1.47 11.69 0.99
C THR A 210 2.15 12.78 0.14
N THR A 211 2.20 14.02 0.62
CA THR A 211 2.81 15.14 -0.10
C THR A 211 3.38 16.21 0.83
N LYS A 212 4.39 16.94 0.35
CA LYS A 212 4.98 18.11 1.02
C LYS A 212 4.32 19.43 0.62
N GLN A 213 3.29 19.41 -0.22
CA GLN A 213 2.55 20.62 -0.60
C GLN A 213 1.87 21.26 0.61
N LYS A 214 1.89 22.60 0.64
CA LYS A 214 1.16 23.39 1.64
C LYS A 214 -0.34 23.41 1.41
N PHE A 215 -0.74 23.39 0.13
CA PHE A 215 -2.12 23.47 -0.32
C PHE A 215 -2.34 22.41 -1.38
N LEU A 216 -3.37 21.60 -1.19
CA LEU A 216 -3.81 20.67 -2.22
C LEU A 216 -4.62 21.46 -3.26
N SER A 217 -4.39 21.27 -4.56
CA SER A 217 -5.13 21.99 -5.60
C SER A 217 -5.72 21.02 -6.64
N GLY A 218 -7.00 21.25 -6.98
CA GLY A 218 -7.69 20.61 -8.10
C GLY A 218 -7.94 19.11 -7.98
N CYS A 219 -8.85 18.68 -7.11
CA CYS A 219 -9.32 17.29 -7.08
C CYS A 219 -10.47 17.04 -8.09
N PRO A 220 -10.62 15.81 -8.63
CA PRO A 220 -11.67 15.48 -9.59
C PRO A 220 -13.04 15.25 -8.93
N ASN A 221 -14.14 15.71 -9.55
CA ASN A 221 -15.51 15.57 -9.00
C ASN A 221 -15.98 14.13 -8.84
N SER A 222 -15.31 13.16 -9.49
CA SER A 222 -15.61 11.74 -9.39
C SER A 222 -15.03 11.08 -8.14
N LEU A 223 -14.20 11.79 -7.39
CA LEU A 223 -13.53 11.28 -6.21
C LEU A 223 -14.55 10.94 -5.12
N ARG A 224 -14.45 9.72 -4.61
CA ARG A 224 -15.30 9.18 -3.54
C ARG A 224 -14.53 8.96 -2.25
N ILE A 225 -13.26 8.59 -2.35
CA ILE A 225 -12.38 8.31 -1.22
C ILE A 225 -11.11 9.13 -1.39
N LEU A 226 -10.80 9.93 -0.38
CA LEU A 226 -9.55 10.66 -0.25
C LEU A 226 -8.94 10.29 1.09
N ALA A 227 -7.71 9.77 1.09
CA ALA A 227 -6.94 9.68 2.32
C ALA A 227 -5.62 10.43 2.19
N LEU A 228 -5.37 11.30 3.17
CA LEU A 228 -4.16 12.08 3.31
C LEU A 228 -3.36 11.47 4.45
N SER A 229 -2.15 10.99 4.19
CA SER A 229 -1.29 10.41 5.22
C SER A 229 0.07 11.09 5.22
N ASN A 230 0.57 11.42 6.41
CA ASN A 230 1.90 12.00 6.63
C ASN A 230 2.14 13.32 5.86
N CYS A 231 1.10 14.13 5.64
CA CYS A 231 1.20 15.43 4.96
C CYS A 231 1.57 16.54 5.96
N GLY A 232 2.77 16.49 6.53
CA GLY A 232 3.19 17.40 7.62
C GLY A 232 3.26 18.89 7.26
N ASN A 233 3.38 19.24 5.97
CA ASN A 233 3.41 20.63 5.49
C ASN A 233 2.03 21.17 5.09
N LEU A 234 1.01 20.32 5.05
CA LEU A 234 -0.30 20.68 4.54
C LEU A 234 -1.00 21.60 5.55
N GLU A 235 -1.19 22.87 5.18
CA GLU A 235 -1.79 23.90 6.04
C GLU A 235 -3.30 24.01 5.83
N SER A 236 -3.79 23.76 4.60
CA SER A 236 -5.20 23.90 4.23
C SER A 236 -5.59 23.06 2.99
N LEU A 237 -6.85 22.61 2.97
CA LEU A 237 -7.49 21.89 1.86
C LEU A 237 -8.61 22.72 1.16
N VAL A 238 -8.77 23.99 1.53
CA VAL A 238 -9.94 24.81 1.17
C VAL A 238 -10.06 25.06 -0.33
N GLU A 239 -8.94 25.34 -1.01
CA GLU A 239 -8.92 25.57 -2.46
C GLU A 239 -9.24 24.31 -3.28
N THR A 240 -9.13 23.12 -2.68
CA THR A 240 -9.29 21.85 -3.39
C THR A 240 -10.73 21.38 -3.50
N MET A 241 -11.59 21.75 -2.55
CA MET A 241 -12.82 20.99 -2.26
C MET A 241 -14.14 21.69 -2.61
N GLN A 242 -14.11 22.91 -3.16
CA GLN A 242 -15.28 23.53 -3.82
C GLN A 242 -15.85 22.67 -4.97
N VAL A 243 -15.04 21.71 -5.47
CA VAL A 243 -15.28 20.97 -6.71
C VAL A 243 -15.59 19.47 -6.45
N CYS A 244 -15.21 18.94 -5.27
CA CYS A 244 -15.29 17.50 -4.94
C CYS A 244 -16.54 17.14 -4.12
N THR A 245 -17.71 17.49 -4.64
CA THR A 245 -18.99 17.30 -3.95
C THR A 245 -19.44 15.83 -3.83
N SER A 246 -18.79 14.90 -4.52
CA SER A 246 -19.12 13.45 -4.49
C SER A 246 -18.35 12.64 -3.44
N LEU A 247 -17.52 13.31 -2.62
CA LEU A 247 -16.66 12.63 -1.67
C LEU A 247 -17.48 12.00 -0.54
N ARG A 248 -17.28 10.70 -0.32
CA ARG A 248 -17.98 9.92 0.71
C ARG A 248 -17.09 9.59 1.90
N VAL A 249 -15.79 9.41 1.66
CA VAL A 249 -14.83 9.04 2.69
C VAL A 249 -13.66 10.02 2.66
N LEU A 250 -13.39 10.63 3.81
CA LEU A 250 -12.23 11.47 4.04
C LEU A 250 -11.43 10.90 5.22
N GLY A 251 -10.22 10.46 4.94
CA GLY A 251 -9.23 10.06 5.94
C GLY A 251 -8.10 11.08 6.02
N ILE A 252 -7.72 11.48 7.23
CA ILE A 252 -6.59 12.37 7.48
C ILE A 252 -5.77 11.75 8.59
N ASP A 253 -4.56 11.30 8.28
CA ASP A 253 -3.64 10.70 9.24
C ASP A 253 -2.32 11.47 9.25
N ASN A 254 -1.81 11.74 10.44
CA ASN A 254 -0.52 12.35 10.70
C ASN A 254 -0.25 13.64 9.88
N CYS A 255 -1.27 14.50 9.76
CA CYS A 255 -1.18 15.79 9.06
C CYS A 255 -0.94 16.94 10.04
N GLY A 256 0.23 16.95 10.70
CA GLY A 256 0.56 17.91 11.77
C GLY A 256 0.64 19.40 11.37
N GLY A 257 0.59 19.71 10.07
CA GLY A 257 0.52 21.08 9.56
C GLY A 257 -0.91 21.64 9.50
N LEU A 258 -1.93 20.79 9.55
CA LEU A 258 -3.31 21.17 9.27
C LEU A 258 -3.91 21.87 10.49
N ILE A 259 -4.36 23.12 10.31
CA ILE A 259 -4.86 23.95 11.41
C ILE A 259 -6.39 23.88 11.50
N SER A 260 -7.11 23.85 10.37
CA SER A 260 -8.57 23.80 10.35
C SER A 260 -9.11 22.99 9.18
N LEU A 261 -10.14 22.18 9.46
CA LEU A 261 -10.90 21.40 8.47
C LEU A 261 -12.30 22.00 8.19
N LEU A 262 -12.75 22.94 9.01
CA LEU A 262 -14.13 23.45 8.99
C LEU A 262 -14.56 24.06 7.66
N PRO A 263 -13.75 24.87 6.95
CA PRO A 263 -14.21 25.47 5.70
C PRO A 263 -14.41 24.43 4.60
N ILE A 264 -13.74 23.27 4.69
CA ILE A 264 -13.88 22.18 3.72
C ILE A 264 -15.15 21.37 3.95
N LEU A 265 -15.46 21.05 5.21
CA LEU A 265 -16.60 20.18 5.55
C LEU A 265 -17.92 20.76 5.03
N LYS A 266 -18.05 22.09 4.95
CA LYS A 266 -19.21 22.78 4.37
C LYS A 266 -19.50 22.41 2.91
N PHE A 267 -18.47 22.01 2.16
CA PHE A 267 -18.64 21.62 0.75
C PHE A 267 -18.91 20.12 0.56
N LEU A 268 -18.72 19.30 1.60
CA LEU A 268 -18.77 17.84 1.51
C LEU A 268 -20.12 17.28 1.97
N THR A 269 -21.20 17.69 1.32
CA THR A 269 -22.58 17.32 1.71
C THR A 269 -22.88 15.82 1.58
N THR A 270 -22.09 15.08 0.79
CA THR A 270 -22.23 13.63 0.57
C THR A 270 -21.31 12.79 1.46
N LEU A 271 -20.59 13.41 2.40
CA LEU A 271 -19.62 12.73 3.25
C LEU A 271 -20.30 11.77 4.22
N GLU A 272 -19.97 10.49 4.09
CA GLU A 272 -20.50 9.40 4.92
C GLU A 272 -19.51 8.99 6.01
N THR A 273 -18.21 9.17 5.79
CA THR A 273 -17.15 8.75 6.72
C THR A 273 -16.06 9.80 6.83
N LEU A 274 -15.77 10.21 8.05
CA LEU A 274 -14.66 11.09 8.38
C LEU A 274 -13.78 10.43 9.45
N VAL A 275 -12.50 10.23 9.14
CA VAL A 275 -11.52 9.70 10.08
C VAL A 275 -10.35 10.67 10.15
N ILE A 276 -9.98 11.07 11.37
CA ILE A 276 -8.87 11.97 11.63
C ILE A 276 -8.00 11.36 12.72
N GLU A 277 -6.74 11.11 12.39
CA GLU A 277 -5.76 10.48 13.26
C GLU A 277 -4.49 11.33 13.38
N ASN A 278 -3.94 11.42 14.58
CA ASN A 278 -2.62 11.98 14.86
C ASN A 278 -2.38 13.40 14.30
N CYS A 279 -3.41 14.25 14.29
CA CYS A 279 -3.33 15.63 13.81
C CYS A 279 -3.15 16.61 14.97
N GLU A 280 -1.90 16.92 15.31
CA GLU A 280 -1.54 17.65 16.55
C GLU A 280 -2.04 19.10 16.63
N LYS A 281 -2.14 19.80 15.49
CA LYS A 281 -2.51 21.23 15.43
C LYS A 281 -3.96 21.47 15.01
N LEU A 282 -4.68 20.39 14.70
CA LEU A 282 -5.99 20.50 14.09
C LEU A 282 -7.03 20.95 15.12
N ASP A 283 -7.58 22.13 14.90
CA ASP A 283 -8.73 22.62 15.65
C ASP A 283 -10.02 22.29 14.88
N LEU A 284 -10.95 21.65 15.59
CA LEU A 284 -12.26 21.24 15.08
C LEU A 284 -13.40 22.03 15.73
N ILE A 285 -13.09 22.96 16.64
CA ILE A 285 -14.07 23.76 17.38
C ILE A 285 -14.45 24.98 16.55
N GLU A 286 -15.76 25.22 16.41
CA GLU A 286 -16.29 26.35 15.65
C GLU A 286 -16.24 27.66 16.42
N MET A 287 -15.96 28.74 15.70
CA MET A 287 -16.30 30.11 16.08
C MET A 287 -17.41 30.55 15.12
N GLU A 288 -18.64 30.62 15.65
CA GLU A 288 -19.91 31.23 15.18
C GLU A 288 -20.07 31.63 13.68
N ASP A 289 -21.16 31.17 13.04
CA ASP A 289 -22.28 32.03 12.54
C ASP A 289 -23.18 31.40 11.45
N ASN A 290 -22.85 30.24 10.87
CA ASN A 290 -23.74 29.58 9.88
C ASN A 290 -23.72 28.06 10.04
N GLN A 291 -24.65 27.54 10.84
CA GLN A 291 -24.84 26.10 11.10
C GLN A 291 -25.48 25.34 9.93
N ASP A 292 -25.91 26.02 8.86
CA ASP A 292 -26.74 25.41 7.82
C ASP A 292 -26.00 24.60 6.74
N ASP A 293 -24.67 24.70 6.65
CA ASP A 293 -23.92 24.14 5.51
C ASP A 293 -23.15 22.83 5.80
N PHE A 294 -23.25 22.26 7.01
CA PHE A 294 -22.47 21.06 7.38
C PHE A 294 -23.09 19.72 6.94
N PRO A 295 -22.28 18.65 6.78
CA PRO A 295 -22.78 17.36 6.33
C PRO A 295 -23.79 16.75 7.30
N THR A 296 -24.91 16.30 6.76
CA THR A 296 -26.01 15.63 7.48
C THR A 296 -26.00 14.10 7.28
N SER A 297 -25.13 13.61 6.39
CA SER A 297 -25.09 12.23 5.91
C SER A 297 -24.01 11.36 6.57
N LEU A 298 -23.28 11.87 7.58
CA LEU A 298 -22.22 11.13 8.23
C LEU A 298 -22.77 9.88 8.93
N ARG A 299 -22.17 8.74 8.62
CA ARG A 299 -22.46 7.42 9.20
C ARG A 299 -21.35 6.95 10.12
N ALA A 300 -20.11 7.33 9.83
CA ALA A 300 -18.95 6.97 10.63
C ALA A 300 -18.07 8.18 10.91
N LEU A 301 -17.64 8.33 12.16
CA LEU A 301 -16.74 9.36 12.60
C LEU A 301 -15.63 8.75 13.48
N GLY A 302 -14.38 9.06 13.17
CA GLY A 302 -13.22 8.58 13.92
C GLY A 302 -12.28 9.71 14.28
N PHE A 303 -11.96 9.86 15.57
CA PHE A 303 -10.96 10.79 16.09
C PHE A 303 -9.97 10.05 16.97
N THR A 304 -8.73 9.95 16.50
CA THR A 304 -7.65 9.25 17.23
C THR A 304 -6.46 10.18 17.42
N GLY A 305 -5.90 10.28 18.62
CA GLY A 305 -4.64 11.01 18.80
C GLY A 305 -4.76 12.52 18.56
N LEU A 306 -5.88 13.14 18.93
CA LEU A 306 -6.14 14.58 18.71
C LEU A 306 -5.99 15.37 20.02
N PRO A 307 -4.85 16.05 20.27
CA PRO A 307 -4.62 16.77 21.51
C PRO A 307 -5.39 18.09 21.61
N GLN A 308 -5.75 18.75 20.51
CA GLN A 308 -6.51 20.02 20.57
C GLN A 308 -8.02 19.83 20.78
N LEU A 309 -8.50 18.58 20.74
CA LEU A 309 -9.92 18.27 20.86
C LEU A 309 -10.36 18.34 22.32
N VAL A 310 -10.79 19.53 22.77
CA VAL A 310 -11.24 19.77 24.16
C VAL A 310 -12.69 19.33 24.40
N ALA A 311 -13.53 19.48 23.38
CA ALA A 311 -14.94 19.13 23.38
C ALA A 311 -15.35 18.60 22.00
N MET A 312 -16.46 17.86 21.94
CA MET A 312 -17.03 17.42 20.66
C MET A 312 -17.57 18.61 19.86
N PRO A 313 -17.22 18.73 18.56
CA PRO A 313 -17.76 19.78 17.70
C PRO A 313 -19.27 19.71 17.49
N ASP A 314 -19.94 20.88 17.53
CA ASP A 314 -21.40 20.98 17.40
C ASP A 314 -21.91 20.61 16.00
N TRP A 315 -21.12 20.78 14.94
CA TRP A 315 -21.53 20.40 13.58
C TRP A 315 -21.85 18.91 13.45
N ILE A 316 -21.29 18.05 14.31
CA ILE A 316 -21.57 16.61 14.33
C ILE A 316 -23.04 16.35 14.71
N LYS A 317 -23.65 17.23 15.52
CA LYS A 317 -25.03 17.10 16.00
C LYS A 317 -26.04 16.95 14.86
N ARG A 318 -25.78 17.55 13.68
CA ARG A 318 -26.67 17.43 12.51
C ARG A 318 -26.70 16.01 11.94
N SER A 319 -25.63 15.25 12.13
CA SER A 319 -25.54 13.85 11.72
C SER A 319 -25.88 12.88 12.87
N ALA A 320 -26.38 13.35 14.02
CA ALA A 320 -26.64 12.49 15.18
C ALA A 320 -27.65 11.35 14.90
N ILE A 321 -28.52 11.49 13.90
CA ILE A 321 -29.51 10.46 13.51
C ILE A 321 -28.92 9.46 12.50
N SER A 322 -27.99 9.91 11.65
CA SER A 322 -27.36 9.11 10.61
C SER A 322 -26.10 8.39 11.11
N LEU A 323 -25.47 8.89 12.17
CA LEU A 323 -24.24 8.36 12.75
C LEU A 323 -24.48 6.98 13.37
N GLN A 324 -23.74 6.00 12.87
CA GLN A 324 -23.76 4.60 13.30
C GLN A 324 -22.50 4.22 14.05
N ILE A 325 -21.36 4.80 13.66
CA ILE A 325 -20.04 4.49 14.19
C ILE A 325 -19.39 5.78 14.69
N LEU A 326 -18.94 5.77 15.95
CA LEU A 326 -18.10 6.80 16.54
C LEU A 326 -16.91 6.12 17.21
N VAL A 327 -15.72 6.45 16.76
CA VAL A 327 -14.46 6.01 17.36
C VAL A 327 -13.77 7.23 17.92
N ILE A 328 -13.49 7.23 19.21
CA ILE A 328 -12.68 8.26 19.86
C ILE A 328 -11.64 7.54 20.69
N ASP A 329 -10.37 7.73 20.34
CA ASP A 329 -9.26 7.12 21.04
C ASP A 329 -8.11 8.11 21.24
N SER A 330 -7.35 7.95 22.33
CA SER A 330 -6.12 8.71 22.53
C SER A 330 -6.25 10.24 22.39
N CYS A 331 -7.40 10.82 22.80
CA CYS A 331 -7.66 12.28 22.81
C CYS A 331 -7.51 12.83 24.24
N PRO A 332 -6.32 13.28 24.67
CA PRO A 332 -6.00 13.51 26.09
C PRO A 332 -6.73 14.69 26.72
N ASN A 333 -7.13 15.69 25.93
CA ASN A 333 -7.76 16.92 26.43
C ASN A 333 -9.30 16.92 26.33
N LEU A 334 -9.90 15.82 25.85
CA LEU A 334 -11.35 15.72 25.73
C LEU A 334 -11.98 15.60 27.12
N THR A 335 -12.69 16.64 27.55
CA THR A 335 -13.19 16.75 28.94
C THR A 335 -14.65 16.32 29.09
N ALA A 336 -15.45 16.38 28.03
CA ALA A 336 -16.88 16.07 28.08
C ALA A 336 -17.42 15.55 26.75
N PHE A 337 -18.40 14.63 26.85
CA PHE A 337 -19.22 14.19 25.74
C PHE A 337 -20.59 14.91 25.77
N PRO A 338 -21.16 15.28 24.62
CA PRO A 338 -22.41 16.01 24.58
C PRO A 338 -23.62 15.10 24.87
N GLU A 339 -24.68 15.65 25.46
CA GLU A 339 -25.87 14.88 25.88
C GLU A 339 -26.55 14.12 24.74
N TRP A 340 -26.57 14.70 23.53
CA TRP A 340 -27.16 14.04 22.36
C TRP A 340 -26.43 12.74 21.99
N LEU A 341 -25.14 12.64 22.33
CA LEU A 341 -24.38 11.41 22.13
C LEU A 341 -24.79 10.36 23.14
N ILE A 342 -25.03 10.75 24.40
CA ILE A 342 -25.40 9.88 25.54
C ILE A 342 -26.77 9.21 25.34
N HIS A 343 -27.70 9.89 24.66
CA HIS A 343 -29.04 9.33 24.40
C HIS A 343 -29.11 8.34 23.23
N ASN A 344 -28.09 8.30 22.35
CA ASN A 344 -28.02 7.40 21.19
C ASN A 344 -27.07 6.19 21.39
N VAL A 345 -26.55 5.96 22.61
CA VAL A 345 -25.42 5.02 22.91
C VAL A 345 -25.74 3.52 22.79
N ILE A 346 -26.90 3.08 22.29
CA ILE A 346 -27.22 1.64 22.24
C ILE A 346 -26.56 0.89 21.05
N MET A 347 -25.90 1.58 20.11
CA MET A 347 -25.24 0.93 18.94
C MET A 347 -23.73 1.18 18.83
N LEU A 348 -23.13 1.93 19.76
CA LEU A 348 -21.78 2.47 19.63
C LEU A 348 -20.71 1.58 20.29
N MET A 349 -20.43 0.44 19.67
CA MET A 349 -19.14 -0.24 19.80
C MET A 349 -18.75 -0.83 18.45
N ILE A 350 -17.61 -0.42 17.91
CA ILE A 350 -16.55 -1.29 17.36
C ILE A 350 -15.36 -0.38 16.99
N ILE A 351 -14.20 -0.71 17.55
CA ILE A 351 -12.89 -0.12 17.26
C ILE A 351 -12.42 -0.71 15.92
N LEU A 352 -12.11 0.14 14.95
CA LEU A 352 -11.47 -0.22 13.69
C LEU A 352 -10.37 0.82 13.43
N ILE A 353 -9.11 0.42 13.62
CA ILE A 353 -7.97 1.11 13.03
C ILE A 353 -8.05 0.81 11.54
N VAL A 354 -8.28 1.83 10.72
CA VAL A 354 -8.35 1.66 9.28
C VAL A 354 -6.93 1.79 8.72
N GLU A 355 -6.18 0.69 8.71
CA GLU A 355 -5.14 0.57 7.69
C GLU A 355 -5.86 0.43 6.34
N ILE A 356 -5.82 1.48 5.52
CA ILE A 356 -6.36 1.41 4.17
C ILE A 356 -5.36 0.63 3.31
N SER A 357 -5.42 -0.70 3.36
CA SER A 357 -4.61 -1.57 2.48
C SER A 357 -5.48 -2.33 1.45
N PHE A 358 -5.14 -2.07 0.19
CA PHE A 358 -5.50 -2.74 -1.08
C PHE A 358 -6.98 -2.87 -1.47
N ILE A 359 -7.32 -2.15 -2.54
CA ILE A 359 -8.55 -2.30 -3.33
C ILE A 359 -8.42 -3.54 -4.21
N ASP A 360 -9.33 -4.50 -4.05
CA ASP A 360 -9.54 -5.57 -5.04
C ASP A 360 -10.06 -4.93 -6.35
N PRO A 361 -9.33 -5.04 -7.47
CA PRO A 361 -9.74 -4.45 -8.75
C PRO A 361 -10.98 -5.10 -9.38
N ASN A 362 -11.61 -6.10 -8.74
CA ASN A 362 -12.82 -6.78 -9.21
C ASN A 362 -14.10 -6.46 -8.42
N LEU A 363 -14.07 -5.57 -7.42
CA LEU A 363 -15.29 -5.19 -6.69
C LEU A 363 -16.13 -4.22 -7.52
N GLU A 364 -17.11 -4.76 -8.23
CA GLU A 364 -18.30 -4.00 -8.62
C GLU A 364 -19.06 -3.59 -7.34
N ASP A 365 -19.38 -2.31 -7.26
CA ASP A 365 -20.24 -1.66 -6.26
C ASP A 365 -19.74 -1.53 -4.82
N ASN A 366 -19.60 -0.25 -4.39
CA ASN A 366 -19.84 0.35 -3.07
C ASN A 366 -19.34 -0.35 -1.79
N ASN A 367 -18.60 -1.45 -1.88
CA ASN A 367 -18.08 -2.19 -0.75
C ASN A 367 -16.57 -1.93 -0.66
N VAL A 368 -16.21 -1.01 0.24
CA VAL A 368 -14.85 -1.00 0.80
C VAL A 368 -14.70 -2.31 1.57
N THR A 369 -13.95 -3.25 1.02
CA THR A 369 -13.61 -4.47 1.76
C THR A 369 -12.41 -4.15 2.62
N ILE A 370 -12.64 -4.07 3.94
CA ILE A 370 -11.61 -3.83 4.94
C ILE A 370 -10.83 -5.15 5.11
N SER A 371 -9.58 -5.18 4.66
CA SER A 371 -8.72 -6.35 4.85
C SER A 371 -8.09 -6.30 6.26
N ASN A 372 -8.24 -7.40 7.01
CA ASN A 372 -7.73 -7.54 8.38
C ASN A 372 -6.19 -7.56 8.39
N GLY A 373 -5.60 -6.50 8.92
CA GLY A 373 -4.15 -6.28 8.95
C GLY A 373 -3.46 -6.34 10.32
N ALA A 374 -4.13 -6.24 11.48
CA ALA A 374 -3.46 -6.49 12.77
C ALA A 374 -4.48 -6.69 13.91
N ILE A 375 -4.46 -7.86 14.54
CA ILE A 375 -5.03 -8.05 15.88
C ILE A 375 -3.98 -7.54 16.87
N VAL A 376 -4.23 -6.40 17.51
CA VAL A 376 -3.51 -6.00 18.73
C VAL A 376 -4.44 -6.22 19.91
N GLU A 377 -3.94 -7.00 20.88
CA GLU A 377 -4.65 -7.56 22.03
C GLU A 377 -5.50 -6.54 22.80
N THR A 378 -6.69 -7.01 23.18
CA THR A 378 -7.56 -6.40 24.17
C THR A 378 -6.83 -6.25 25.51
N ARG A 379 -6.55 -5.01 25.93
CA ARG A 379 -6.43 -4.70 27.36
C ARG A 379 -7.72 -4.00 27.80
N ASN A 380 -8.53 -4.77 28.53
CA ASN A 380 -9.74 -4.33 29.21
C ASN A 380 -9.54 -3.00 29.93
N PHE A 381 -10.14 -1.92 29.44
CA PHE A 381 -10.44 -0.76 30.26
C PHE A 381 -11.86 -0.92 30.83
N ARG A 382 -11.93 -1.24 32.12
CA ARG A 382 -13.17 -1.15 32.89
C ARG A 382 -13.49 0.33 33.08
N LEU A 383 -14.64 0.77 32.59
CA LEU A 383 -15.29 2.01 33.01
C LEU A 383 -15.72 1.85 34.47
N SER A 384 -14.86 2.28 35.39
CA SER A 384 -15.25 2.59 36.76
C SER A 384 -14.78 4.01 37.06
N ASN A 385 -15.77 4.91 37.14
CA ASN A 385 -15.70 6.32 37.54
C ASN A 385 -15.31 7.32 36.44
N LEU A 386 -16.30 7.68 35.61
CA LEU A 386 -16.58 9.05 35.19
C LEU A 386 -18.10 9.21 35.07
#